data_AF-A0A5R2N5W8-F1
#
_entry.id   AF-A0A5R2N5W8-F1
#
_cell.length_a   1.000
_cell.length_b   1.000
_cell.length_c   1.000
_cell.angle_alpha   90.00
_cell.angle_beta   90.00
_cell.angle_gamma   90.00
#
_symmetry.space_group_name_H-M   'P 1'
#
loop_
_entity.id
_entity.type
_entity.pdbx_description
1 polymer ?
#
loop_
_entity_poly.entity_id
_entity_poly.type
_entity_poly.pdbx_seq_one_letter_code
_entity_poly.pdbx_strand_id
1 'polypeptide(L)'
;IIFSKVPESVVANHASVLIDPSVSTAIDYEAELAVIIGKGGRGISRENALDHVWGYTIVNDVTARDLQGKYSQWLIGKSQGTFCPMGPWAVTRDELDLATAGIRCFVNEDLRQDSRISLLIFDIPTIIATLSQGITLKSGDIIATGTPVGVGIGFDPPKYLK
;
A
#
# COMPACT_ATOMS: atom_id res chain seq x y z
N ILE A 1 10.10 -5.83 6.09
CA ILE A 1 9.21 -6.94 5.65
C ILE A 1 8.78 -6.61 4.22
N ILE A 2 8.82 -7.57 3.30
CA ILE A 2 8.40 -7.38 1.90
C ILE A 2 7.49 -8.55 1.55
N PHE A 3 6.35 -8.27 0.92
CA PHE A 3 5.37 -9.23 0.43
C PHE A 3 4.69 -8.62 -0.81
N SER A 4 3.81 -9.38 -1.46
CA SER A 4 3.05 -8.93 -2.62
C SER A 4 1.55 -9.06 -2.40
N LYS A 5 0.81 -8.35 -3.24
CA LYS A 5 -0.60 -8.59 -3.55
C LYS A 5 -0.68 -9.11 -4.98
N VAL A 6 -1.57 -10.06 -5.26
CA VAL A 6 -1.77 -10.53 -6.63
C VAL A 6 -2.47 -9.44 -7.47
N PRO A 7 -2.12 -9.24 -8.76
CA PRO A 7 -2.73 -8.21 -9.61
C PRO A 7 -4.25 -8.31 -9.72
N GLU A 8 -4.81 -9.51 -9.61
CA GLU A 8 -6.24 -9.79 -9.68
C GLU A 8 -7.02 -9.18 -8.50
N SER A 9 -6.33 -8.78 -7.42
CA SER A 9 -6.96 -8.05 -6.30
C SER A 9 -7.19 -6.57 -6.60
N VAL A 10 -6.61 -6.03 -7.67
CA VAL A 10 -6.69 -4.60 -8.01
C VAL A 10 -8.07 -4.22 -8.52
N VAL A 11 -8.64 -3.17 -7.93
CA VAL A 11 -9.88 -2.53 -8.38
C VAL A 11 -9.74 -1.02 -8.38
N ALA A 12 -10.49 -0.36 -9.26
CA ALA A 12 -10.45 1.10 -9.38
C ALA A 12 -11.11 1.81 -8.19
N ASN A 13 -10.84 3.11 -8.05
CA ASN A 13 -11.57 3.97 -7.12
C ASN A 13 -13.11 3.83 -7.28
N HIS A 14 -13.83 3.89 -6.16
CA HIS A 14 -15.27 3.63 -6.03
C HIS A 14 -15.76 2.21 -6.34
N ALA A 15 -14.88 1.27 -6.70
CA ALA A 15 -15.26 -0.14 -6.74
C ALA A 15 -15.51 -0.67 -5.32
N SER A 16 -16.45 -1.61 -5.19
CA SER A 16 -16.76 -2.25 -3.91
C SER A 16 -15.63 -3.19 -3.48
N VAL A 17 -15.22 -3.09 -2.21
CA VAL A 17 -14.45 -4.13 -1.55
C VAL A 17 -15.41 -5.22 -1.09
N LEU A 18 -15.27 -6.42 -1.63
CA LEU A 18 -16.13 -7.55 -1.33
C LEU A 18 -15.67 -8.23 -0.03
N ILE A 19 -16.55 -8.24 0.96
CA ILE A 19 -16.33 -8.93 2.23
C ILE A 19 -17.20 -10.19 2.23
N ASP A 20 -16.56 -11.37 2.24
CA ASP A 20 -17.23 -12.66 2.42
C ASP A 20 -17.02 -13.14 3.87
N PRO A 21 -18.05 -13.05 4.74
CA PRO A 21 -17.94 -13.46 6.14
C PRO A 21 -17.65 -14.96 6.32
N SER A 22 -17.88 -15.79 5.29
CA SER A 22 -17.51 -17.21 5.33
C SER A 22 -16.01 -17.44 5.16
N VAL A 23 -15.29 -16.45 4.61
CA VAL A 23 -13.85 -16.47 4.38
C VAL A 23 -13.10 -15.74 5.50
N SER A 24 -13.56 -14.55 5.88
CA SER A 24 -12.93 -13.75 6.93
C SER A 24 -13.91 -12.77 7.57
N THR A 25 -13.77 -12.57 8.89
CA THR A 25 -14.54 -11.57 9.65
C THR A 25 -13.67 -10.44 10.20
N ALA A 26 -12.39 -10.40 9.82
CA ALA A 26 -11.39 -9.47 10.35
C ALA A 26 -10.76 -8.62 9.24
N ILE A 27 -11.62 -7.98 8.43
CA ILE A 27 -11.19 -7.16 7.29
C ILE A 27 -10.76 -5.78 7.78
N ASP A 28 -9.56 -5.38 7.38
CA ASP A 28 -8.92 -4.15 7.81
C ASP A 28 -8.52 -3.29 6.60
N TYR A 29 -8.38 -1.98 6.84
CA TYR A 29 -7.95 -0.97 5.87
C TYR A 29 -6.53 -0.51 6.19
N GLU A 30 -5.78 -0.16 5.15
CA GLU A 30 -4.41 0.33 5.24
C GLU A 30 -4.20 1.37 4.13
N ALA A 31 -4.40 2.67 4.43
CA ALA A 31 -4.12 3.71 3.45
C ALA A 31 -2.61 3.85 3.23
N GLU A 32 -2.17 3.77 1.98
CA GLU A 32 -0.76 3.85 1.60
C GLU A 32 -0.53 4.77 0.40
N LEU A 33 0.64 5.41 0.39
CA LEU A 33 1.20 5.96 -0.85
C LEU A 33 1.76 4.79 -1.67
N ALA A 34 1.51 4.80 -2.97
CA ALA A 34 2.09 3.85 -3.90
C ALA A 34 3.01 4.57 -4.89
N VAL A 35 4.21 4.02 -5.06
CA VAL A 35 5.20 4.50 -6.03
C VAL A 35 5.05 3.73 -7.33
N ILE A 36 5.01 4.45 -8.45
CA ILE A 36 4.96 3.87 -9.80
C ILE A 36 6.35 3.97 -10.42
N ILE A 37 6.96 2.84 -10.74
CA ILE A 37 8.26 2.80 -11.41
C ILE A 37 8.09 3.17 -12.88
N GLY A 38 8.80 4.21 -13.33
CA GLY A 38 8.83 4.66 -14.72
C GLY A 38 9.97 4.06 -15.52
N LYS A 39 11.14 3.98 -14.90
CA LYS A 39 12.34 3.38 -15.50
C LYS A 39 12.72 2.15 -14.66
N GLY A 40 12.71 0.98 -15.29
CA GLY A 40 13.14 -0.24 -14.61
C GLY A 40 14.63 -0.24 -14.24
N GLY A 41 15.04 -1.21 -13.44
CA GLY A 41 16.43 -1.36 -13.04
C GLY A 41 16.66 -2.45 -11.99
N ARG A 42 17.92 -2.84 -11.83
CA ARG A 42 18.41 -3.74 -10.77
C ARG A 42 19.67 -3.11 -10.19
N GLY A 43 19.86 -3.22 -8.88
CA GLY A 43 20.95 -2.57 -8.15
C GLY A 43 20.85 -1.05 -8.19
N ILE A 44 19.64 -0.50 -8.13
CA ILE A 44 19.42 0.96 -8.16
C ILE A 44 19.95 1.51 -6.83
N SER A 45 20.86 2.48 -6.89
CA SER A 45 21.38 3.14 -5.68
C SER A 45 20.33 4.11 -5.11
N ARG A 46 20.45 4.46 -3.83
CA ARG A 46 19.54 5.41 -3.17
C ARG A 46 19.51 6.75 -3.90
N GLU A 47 20.67 7.22 -4.33
CA GLU A 47 20.86 8.52 -4.99
C GLU A 47 20.14 8.58 -6.34
N ASN A 48 20.06 7.45 -7.04
CA ASN A 48 19.40 7.35 -8.34
C ASN A 48 17.92 6.91 -8.22
N ALA A 49 17.45 6.52 -7.03
CA ALA A 49 16.16 5.87 -6.86
C ALA A 49 14.98 6.69 -7.37
N LEU A 50 14.97 8.00 -7.11
CA LEU A 50 13.87 8.87 -7.55
C LEU A 50 13.85 9.07 -9.07
N ASP A 51 14.96 8.89 -9.78
CA ASP A 51 15.00 8.96 -11.25
C ASP A 51 14.36 7.74 -11.92
N HIS A 52 14.08 6.70 -11.13
CA HIS A 52 13.33 5.53 -11.56
C HIS A 52 11.82 5.66 -11.32
N VAL A 53 11.37 6.69 -10.59
CA VAL A 53 9.97 6.93 -10.26
C VAL A 53 9.30 7.73 -11.36
N TRP A 54 8.21 7.21 -11.94
CA TRP A 54 7.32 7.97 -12.82
C TRP A 54 6.44 8.93 -12.00
N GLY A 55 5.87 8.42 -10.91
CA GLY A 55 4.92 9.16 -10.12
C GLY A 55 4.33 8.35 -8.98
N TYR A 56 3.18 8.81 -8.50
CA TYR A 56 2.53 8.29 -7.30
C TYR A 56 1.04 8.09 -7.51
N THR A 57 0.47 7.14 -6.76
CA THR A 57 -0.98 6.97 -6.62
C THR A 57 -1.29 6.55 -5.18
N ILE A 58 -2.57 6.35 -4.87
CA ILE A 58 -3.01 5.85 -3.57
C ILE A 58 -3.36 4.36 -3.72
N VAL A 59 -3.01 3.58 -2.70
CA VAL A 59 -3.43 2.19 -2.55
C VAL A 59 -4.09 2.02 -1.18
N ASN A 60 -5.15 1.22 -1.12
CA ASN A 60 -5.62 0.66 0.14
C ASN A 60 -5.16 -0.81 0.21
N ASP A 61 -4.23 -1.13 1.11
CA ASP A 61 -3.76 -2.51 1.34
C ASP A 61 -4.75 -3.27 2.24
N VAL A 62 -5.95 -3.50 1.72
CA VAL A 62 -7.01 -4.21 2.44
C VAL A 62 -6.52 -5.60 2.85
N THR A 63 -6.76 -5.95 4.10
CA THR A 63 -6.17 -7.13 4.72
C THR A 63 -7.21 -7.91 5.54
N ALA A 64 -7.34 -9.21 5.27
CA ALA A 64 -8.00 -10.15 6.17
C ALA A 64 -7.01 -10.57 7.27
N ARG A 65 -7.14 -9.99 8.46
CA ARG A 65 -6.16 -10.12 9.56
C ARG A 65 -6.10 -11.52 10.16
N ASP A 66 -7.24 -12.19 10.23
CA ASP A 66 -7.34 -13.59 10.64
C ASP A 66 -6.58 -14.52 9.68
N LEU A 67 -6.71 -14.31 8.37
CA LEU A 67 -5.92 -15.04 7.37
C LEU A 67 -4.44 -14.65 7.40
N GLN A 68 -4.13 -13.37 7.57
CA GLN A 68 -2.75 -12.89 7.73
C GLN A 68 -2.05 -13.55 8.92
N GLY A 69 -2.74 -13.70 10.05
CA GLY A 69 -2.20 -14.37 11.25
C GLY A 69 -2.19 -15.90 11.17
N LYS A 70 -3.08 -16.49 10.37
CA LYS A 70 -3.19 -17.95 10.18
C LYS A 70 -2.04 -18.53 9.35
N TYR A 71 -1.50 -17.77 8.40
CA TYR A 71 -0.45 -18.24 7.48
C TYR A 71 0.89 -17.56 7.75
N SER A 72 2.00 -18.27 7.52
CA SER A 72 3.36 -17.73 7.70
C SER A 72 3.73 -16.64 6.68
N GLN A 73 2.94 -16.47 5.62
CA GLN A 73 3.11 -15.48 4.56
C GLN A 73 1.82 -14.66 4.42
N TRP A 74 1.95 -13.36 4.12
CA TRP A 74 0.80 -12.45 4.11
C TRP A 74 -0.01 -12.47 2.81
N LEU A 75 0.48 -13.17 1.78
CA LEU A 75 -0.12 -13.20 0.45
C LEU A 75 -1.63 -13.49 0.48
N ILE A 76 -2.05 -14.55 1.17
CA ILE A 76 -3.46 -14.96 1.22
C ILE A 76 -4.33 -13.89 1.89
N GLY A 77 -3.90 -13.35 3.04
CA GLY A 77 -4.67 -12.32 3.74
C GLY A 77 -4.75 -10.99 2.99
N LYS A 78 -3.78 -10.72 2.11
CA LYS A 78 -3.68 -9.45 1.36
C LYS A 78 -4.09 -9.55 -0.11
N SER A 79 -4.43 -10.73 -0.61
CA SER A 79 -4.70 -10.95 -2.06
C SER A 79 -6.10 -11.48 -2.35
N GLN A 80 -7.06 -11.28 -1.44
CA GLN A 80 -8.45 -11.58 -1.76
C GLN A 80 -8.93 -10.69 -2.93
N GLY A 81 -9.94 -11.13 -3.66
CA GLY A 81 -10.52 -10.32 -4.74
C GLY A 81 -10.92 -8.95 -4.20
N THR A 82 -10.65 -7.87 -4.96
CA THR A 82 -10.92 -6.46 -4.60
C THR A 82 -10.09 -5.86 -3.46
N PHE A 83 -9.11 -6.58 -2.89
CA PHE A 83 -8.33 -6.10 -1.74
C PHE A 83 -7.21 -5.11 -2.08
N CYS A 84 -7.08 -4.68 -3.33
CA CYS A 84 -6.16 -3.63 -3.73
C CYS A 84 -6.87 -2.48 -4.45
N PRO A 85 -7.78 -1.73 -3.79
CA PRO A 85 -8.30 -0.48 -4.35
C PRO A 85 -7.15 0.48 -4.64
N MET A 86 -7.11 1.01 -5.87
CA MET A 86 -6.01 1.85 -6.36
C MET A 86 -6.55 2.99 -7.23
N GLY A 87 -5.93 4.17 -7.13
CA GLY A 87 -6.36 5.39 -7.82
C GLY A 87 -6.76 6.49 -6.81
N PRO A 88 -7.65 7.44 -7.16
CA PRO A 88 -8.42 7.57 -8.40
C PRO A 88 -7.61 7.91 -9.65
N TRP A 89 -6.48 8.58 -9.50
CA TRP A 89 -5.56 8.90 -10.58
C TRP A 89 -4.14 8.79 -10.05
N ALA A 90 -3.18 8.81 -10.96
CA ALA A 90 -1.79 8.93 -10.62
C ALA A 90 -1.29 10.33 -10.98
N VAL A 91 -0.34 10.83 -10.20
CA VAL A 91 0.31 12.13 -10.39
C VAL A 91 1.77 11.92 -10.73
N THR A 92 2.37 12.79 -11.54
CA THR A 92 3.79 12.67 -11.85
C THR A 92 4.64 13.03 -10.63
N ARG A 93 5.89 12.56 -10.61
CA ARG A 93 6.80 12.75 -9.48
C ARG A 93 6.91 14.21 -9.03
N ASP A 94 6.90 15.15 -9.98
CA ASP A 94 7.04 16.59 -9.75
C ASP A 94 5.76 17.28 -9.24
N GLU A 95 4.60 16.62 -9.29
CA GLU A 95 3.33 17.16 -8.80
C GLU A 95 3.11 16.91 -7.29
N LEU A 96 3.93 16.08 -6.64
CA LEU A 96 3.80 15.74 -5.23
C LEU A 96 5.12 15.91 -4.47
N ASP A 97 5.16 16.87 -3.55
CA ASP A 97 6.26 17.01 -2.60
C ASP A 97 6.10 16.04 -1.42
N LEU A 98 6.92 14.98 -1.41
CA LEU A 98 6.92 13.96 -0.37
C LEU A 98 7.26 14.49 1.04
N ALA A 99 7.98 15.61 1.15
CA ALA A 99 8.31 16.20 2.45
C ALA A 99 7.08 16.83 3.12
N THR A 100 6.12 17.29 2.32
CA THR A 100 4.91 17.97 2.80
C THR A 100 3.64 17.13 2.69
N ALA A 101 3.65 16.06 1.89
CA ALA A 101 2.51 15.18 1.67
C ALA A 101 1.99 14.52 2.96
N GLY A 102 0.67 14.57 3.12
CA GLY A 102 -0.09 13.88 4.16
C GLY A 102 -0.87 12.69 3.59
N ILE A 103 -1.24 11.75 4.45
CA ILE A 103 -2.11 10.62 4.14
C ILE A 103 -3.18 10.46 5.21
N ARG A 104 -4.43 10.28 4.78
CA ARG A 104 -5.58 10.14 5.66
C ARG A 104 -6.50 9.02 5.20
N CYS A 105 -7.13 8.33 6.16
CA CYS A 105 -8.15 7.32 5.92
C CYS A 105 -9.38 7.64 6.76
N PHE A 106 -10.56 7.55 6.13
CA PHE A 106 -11.85 7.71 6.78
C PHE A 106 -12.68 6.46 6.57
N VAL A 107 -13.43 6.04 7.58
CA VAL A 107 -14.42 4.96 7.48
C VAL A 107 -15.73 5.49 8.03
N ASN A 108 -16.74 5.65 7.16
CA ASN A 108 -18.02 6.28 7.51
C ASN A 108 -17.83 7.63 8.21
N GLU A 109 -17.03 8.52 7.61
CA GLU A 109 -16.68 9.86 8.14
C GLU A 109 -15.76 9.85 9.38
N ASP A 110 -15.59 8.71 10.08
CA ASP A 110 -14.64 8.60 11.18
C ASP A 110 -13.21 8.64 10.64
N LEU A 111 -12.43 9.65 11.07
CA LEU A 111 -11.00 9.70 10.81
C LEU A 111 -10.31 8.52 11.52
N ARG A 112 -9.70 7.62 10.73
CA ARG A 112 -9.03 6.42 11.23
C ARG A 112 -7.51 6.55 11.21
N GLN A 113 -6.97 7.12 10.14
CA GLN A 113 -5.53 7.32 9.95
C GLN A 113 -5.28 8.77 9.56
N ASP A 114 -4.27 9.39 10.17
CA ASP A 114 -3.81 10.74 9.83
C ASP A 114 -2.31 10.83 10.08
N SER A 115 -1.53 10.99 9.02
CA SER A 115 -0.07 10.97 9.09
C SER A 115 0.58 11.69 7.93
N ARG A 116 1.92 11.67 7.90
CA ARG A 116 2.75 12.29 6.88
C ARG A 116 3.64 11.24 6.22
N ILE A 117 3.89 11.39 4.93
CA ILE A 117 4.78 10.50 4.18
C ILE A 117 6.22 10.58 4.70
N SER A 118 6.61 11.74 5.23
CA SER A 118 7.90 11.96 5.90
C SER A 118 8.13 11.09 7.14
N LEU A 119 7.10 10.39 7.66
CA LEU A 119 7.20 9.50 8.82
C LEU A 119 7.43 8.03 8.43
N LEU A 120 7.60 7.72 7.14
CA LEU A 120 8.03 6.40 6.71
C LEU A 120 9.35 6.03 7.41
N ILE A 121 9.39 4.85 8.05
CA ILE A 121 10.61 4.32 8.69
C ILE A 121 11.72 4.13 7.64
N PHE A 122 11.33 3.67 6.45
CA PHE A 122 12.21 3.54 5.29
C PHE A 122 11.69 4.46 4.20
N ASP A 123 12.47 5.47 3.82
CA ASP A 123 12.10 6.39 2.75
C ASP A 123 11.99 5.66 1.39
N ILE A 124 11.32 6.29 0.42
CA ILE A 124 11.14 5.73 -0.93
C ILE A 124 12.49 5.33 -1.57
N PRO A 125 13.56 6.15 -1.50
CA PRO A 125 14.89 5.73 -1.95
C PRO A 125 15.42 4.46 -1.29
N THR A 126 15.17 4.23 0.01
CA THR A 126 15.55 3.00 0.72
C THR A 126 14.79 1.83 0.14
N ILE A 127 13.47 1.95 0.01
CA ILE A 127 12.60 0.88 -0.45
C ILE A 127 13.02 0.42 -1.85
N ILE A 128 13.20 1.36 -2.79
CA ILE A 128 13.63 1.06 -4.17
C ILE A 128 15.02 0.41 -4.19
N ALA A 129 15.97 0.97 -3.44
CA ALA A 129 17.33 0.42 -3.40
C ALA A 129 17.33 -1.01 -2.82
N THR A 130 16.61 -1.24 -1.73
CA THR A 130 16.49 -2.56 -1.09
C THR A 130 15.85 -3.59 -2.00
N LEU A 131 14.70 -3.27 -2.62
CA LEU A 131 14.04 -4.19 -3.55
C LEU A 131 14.94 -4.51 -4.74
N SER A 132 15.53 -3.48 -5.33
CA SER A 132 16.26 -3.62 -6.58
C SER A 132 17.60 -4.36 -6.45
N GLN A 133 18.16 -4.53 -5.25
CA GLN A 133 19.39 -5.32 -5.03
C GLN A 133 19.29 -6.72 -5.64
N GLY A 134 18.18 -7.41 -5.37
CA GLY A 134 17.93 -8.77 -5.86
C GLY A 134 16.94 -8.84 -7.03
N ILE A 135 16.00 -7.91 -7.08
CA ILE A 135 14.82 -7.96 -7.97
C ILE A 135 14.99 -6.92 -9.07
N THR A 136 14.71 -7.26 -10.32
CA THR A 136 14.65 -6.25 -11.38
C THR A 136 13.29 -5.57 -11.33
N LEU A 137 13.26 -4.29 -10.96
CA LEU A 137 12.06 -3.47 -11.08
C LEU A 137 11.77 -3.18 -12.55
N LYS A 138 10.51 -3.26 -12.95
CA LYS A 138 10.00 -2.99 -14.30
C LYS A 138 9.26 -1.66 -14.34
N SER A 139 9.23 -1.06 -15.52
CA SER A 139 8.33 0.06 -15.76
C SER A 139 6.89 -0.41 -15.58
N GLY A 140 6.09 0.32 -14.82
CA GLY A 140 4.74 -0.06 -14.40
C GLY A 140 4.66 -0.80 -13.06
N ASP A 141 5.77 -1.20 -12.45
CA ASP A 141 5.74 -1.80 -11.11
C ASP A 141 5.18 -0.80 -10.08
N ILE A 142 4.34 -1.33 -9.17
CA ILE A 142 3.71 -0.57 -8.09
C ILE A 142 4.29 -1.03 -6.76
N ILE A 143 4.77 -0.07 -5.97
CA ILE A 143 5.30 -0.33 -4.63
C ILE A 143 4.42 0.39 -3.61
N ALA A 144 3.60 -0.36 -2.86
CA ALA A 144 2.88 0.17 -1.70
C ALA A 144 3.87 0.33 -0.53
N THR A 145 3.95 1.53 0.04
CA THR A 145 5.09 1.91 0.90
C THR A 145 4.89 1.64 2.40
N GLY A 146 3.75 1.10 2.79
CA GLY A 146 3.34 0.94 4.18
C GLY A 146 2.31 1.97 4.62
N THR A 147 1.60 1.61 5.69
CA THR A 147 0.48 2.37 6.24
C THR A 147 0.82 2.97 7.62
N PRO A 148 0.25 4.13 8.00
CA PRO A 148 0.46 4.71 9.32
C PRO A 148 -0.38 4.01 10.41
N VAL A 149 -0.17 4.42 11.66
CA VAL A 149 -1.03 4.04 12.79
C VAL A 149 -2.51 4.36 12.51
N GLY A 150 -3.41 3.58 13.12
CA GLY A 150 -4.86 3.76 12.99
C GLY A 150 -5.58 2.65 12.21
N VAL A 151 -4.88 1.57 11.88
CA VAL A 151 -5.48 0.33 11.37
C VAL A 151 -6.46 -0.27 12.38
N GLY A 152 -7.53 -0.89 11.88
CA GLY A 152 -8.64 -1.41 12.67
C GLY A 152 -8.24 -2.44 13.74
N ILE A 153 -7.24 -3.28 13.47
CA ILE A 153 -6.72 -4.24 14.45
C ILE A 153 -6.06 -3.57 15.67
N GLY A 154 -5.63 -2.31 15.57
CA GLY A 154 -4.95 -1.58 16.64
C GLY A 154 -5.88 -0.97 17.69
N PHE A 155 -7.21 -1.09 17.54
CA PHE A 155 -8.18 -0.60 18.52
C PHE A 155 -8.54 -1.67 19.55
N ASP A 156 -9.01 -1.24 20.73
CA ASP A 156 -9.58 -2.10 21.76
C ASP A 156 -11.03 -1.67 22.08
N PRO A 157 -12.06 -2.41 21.64
CA PRO A 157 -11.98 -3.58 20.76
C PRO A 157 -11.61 -3.23 19.30
N PRO A 158 -11.14 -4.20 18.48
CA PRO A 158 -10.81 -3.97 17.08
C PRO A 158 -11.97 -3.38 16.26
N LYS A 159 -11.66 -2.50 15.30
CA LYS A 159 -12.63 -1.81 14.44
C LYS A 159 -12.52 -2.23 12.97
N TYR A 160 -12.82 -3.50 12.69
CA TYR A 160 -12.86 -4.05 11.33
C TYR A 160 -13.98 -3.46 10.46
N LEU A 161 -13.80 -3.55 9.15
CA LEU A 161 -14.81 -3.19 8.15
C LEU A 161 -16.00 -4.16 8.21
N LYS A 162 -17.18 -3.67 7.80
CA LYS A 162 -18.45 -4.40 7.81
C LYS A 162 -19.20 -4.15 6.51
#